data_AF-A0A958IKX6-F1
#
_entry.id   AF-A0A958IKX6-F1
#
_cell.length_a   1.000
_cell.length_b   1.000
_cell.length_c   1.000
_cell.angle_alpha   90.00
_cell.angle_beta   90.00
_cell.angle_gamma   90.00
#
_symmetry.space_group_name_H-M   'P 1'
#
loop_
_entity.id
_entity.type
_entity.pdbx_description
1 polymer ?
#
loop_
_entity_poly.entity_id
_entity_poly.type
_entity_poly.pdbx_seq_one_letter_code
_entity_poly.pdbx_strand_id
1 'polypeptide(L)'
;MLKNLSVKQKIYAGFAAVLVLLIIMSVIGYNVIGSASDGFNTYRGWAKNANTSGRVQANLLESRLAAKNFFINGEQKDVLAFTECIDKTSQFLDEAEQNVDIPER
;
A
#
# COMPACT_ATOMS: atom_id res chain seq x y z
N MET A 1 -2.55 -44.41 -29.38
CA MET A 1 -2.68 -45.50 -28.39
C MET A 1 -3.99 -45.48 -27.58
N LEU A 2 -4.85 -44.44 -27.66
CA LEU A 2 -6.09 -44.34 -26.86
C LEU A 2 -7.32 -45.12 -27.40
N LYS A 3 -7.17 -45.83 -28.52
CA LYS A 3 -8.31 -46.44 -29.24
C LYS A 3 -8.84 -47.73 -28.60
N ASN A 4 -8.07 -48.38 -27.73
CA ASN A 4 -8.41 -49.71 -27.15
C ASN A 4 -8.88 -49.65 -25.68
N LEU A 5 -9.28 -48.48 -25.19
CA LEU A 5 -9.77 -48.32 -23.83
C LEU A 5 -11.26 -48.68 -23.74
N SER A 6 -11.61 -49.53 -22.76
CA SER A 6 -13.00 -49.84 -22.43
C SER A 6 -13.75 -48.59 -21.98
N VAL A 7 -15.09 -48.59 -22.11
CA VAL A 7 -15.95 -47.46 -21.69
C VAL A 7 -15.69 -47.07 -20.23
N LYS A 8 -15.52 -48.06 -19.35
CA LYS A 8 -15.17 -47.87 -17.93
C LYS A 8 -13.87 -47.07 -17.76
N GLN A 9 -12.82 -47.40 -18.51
CA GLN A 9 -11.53 -46.69 -18.43
C GLN A 9 -11.62 -45.26 -18.95
N LYS A 10 -12.45 -44.98 -19.97
CA LYS A 10 -12.67 -43.61 -20.46
C LYS A 10 -13.35 -42.73 -19.40
N ILE A 11 -14.31 -43.29 -18.66
CA ILE A 11 -14.98 -42.59 -17.54
C ILE A 11 -13.97 -42.27 -16.43
N TYR A 12 -13.18 -43.25 -15.99
CA TYR A 12 -12.15 -43.00 -14.97
C TYR A 12 -11.07 -42.03 -15.42
N ALA A 13 -10.66 -42.07 -16.69
CA ALA A 13 -9.69 -41.13 -17.25
C ALA A 13 -10.24 -39.69 -17.27
N GLY A 14 -11.51 -39.51 -17.63
CA GLY A 14 -12.18 -38.21 -17.54
C GLY A 14 -12.24 -37.69 -16.10
N PHE A 15 -12.60 -38.56 -15.15
CA PHE A 15 -12.65 -38.19 -13.73
C PHE A 15 -11.27 -37.85 -13.17
N ALA A 16 -10.24 -38.63 -13.51
CA ALA A 16 -8.86 -38.34 -13.13
C ALA A 16 -8.36 -37.02 -13.74
N ALA A 17 -8.73 -36.71 -14.99
CA ALA A 17 -8.38 -35.44 -15.61
C ALA A 17 -9.02 -34.26 -14.87
N VAL A 18 -10.29 -34.37 -14.45
CA VAL A 18 -10.96 -33.34 -13.64
C VAL A 18 -10.26 -33.17 -12.29
N LEU A 19 -9.89 -34.27 -11.61
CA LEU A 19 -9.15 -34.19 -10.34
C LEU A 19 -7.79 -33.51 -10.49
N VAL A 20 -7.04 -33.83 -11.55
CA VAL A 20 -5.76 -33.16 -11.85
C VAL A 20 -5.98 -31.67 -12.07
N LEU A 21 -7.01 -31.29 -12.81
CA LEU A 21 -7.35 -29.90 -13.06
C LEU A 21 -7.70 -29.16 -11.76
N LEU A 22 -8.45 -29.81 -10.85
CA LEU A 22 -8.75 -29.27 -9.52
C LEU A 22 -7.48 -29.04 -8.69
N ILE A 23 -6.55 -30.00 -8.67
CA ILE A 23 -5.27 -29.85 -7.95
C ILE A 23 -4.47 -28.67 -8.51
N ILE A 24 -4.40 -28.54 -9.83
CA ILE A 24 -3.71 -27.40 -10.48
C ILE A 24 -4.36 -26.08 -10.06
N MET A 25 -5.70 -26.00 -10.08
CA MET A 25 -6.42 -24.80 -9.64
C MET A 25 -6.18 -24.47 -8.16
N SER A 26 -6.13 -25.48 -7.29
CA SER A 26 -5.83 -25.28 -5.86
C SER A 26 -4.42 -24.73 -5.65
N VAL A 27 -3.41 -25.26 -6.36
CA VAL A 27 -2.03 -24.77 -6.28
C VAL A 27 -1.94 -23.33 -6.77
N ILE A 28 -2.56 -23.00 -7.92
CA ILE A 28 -2.59 -21.63 -8.44
C ILE A 28 -3.28 -20.70 -7.45
N GLY A 29 -4.45 -21.08 -6.95
CA GLY A 29 -5.21 -20.28 -5.99
C GLY A 29 -4.41 -19.98 -4.72
N TYR A 30 -3.71 -20.98 -4.18
CA TYR A 30 -2.85 -20.80 -3.01
C TYR A 30 -1.75 -19.77 -3.26
N ASN A 31 -1.06 -19.84 -4.40
CA ASN A 31 0.01 -18.89 -4.74
C ASN A 31 -0.54 -17.47 -4.97
N VAL A 32 -1.67 -17.33 -5.67
CA VAL A 32 -2.27 -16.03 -6.00
C VAL A 32 -2.76 -15.30 -4.75
N ILE A 33 -3.35 -16.01 -3.79
CA ILE A 33 -3.83 -15.41 -2.54
C ILE A 33 -2.67 -14.80 -1.74
N GLY A 34 -1.53 -15.49 -1.67
CA GLY A 34 -0.32 -14.96 -1.03
C GLY A 34 0.17 -13.68 -1.70
N SER A 35 0.36 -13.71 -3.02
CA SER A 35 0.81 -12.52 -3.77
C SER A 35 -0.18 -11.36 -3.72
N ALA A 36 -1.49 -11.62 -3.69
CA ALA A 36 -2.50 -10.59 -3.52
C ALA A 36 -2.35 -9.89 -2.16
N SER A 37 -2.13 -10.65 -1.08
CA SER A 37 -1.91 -10.10 0.27
C SER A 37 -0.68 -9.18 0.31
N ASP A 38 0.43 -9.58 -0.29
CA ASP A 38 1.65 -8.74 -0.34
C ASP A 38 1.44 -7.46 -1.16
N GLY A 39 0.70 -7.56 -2.26
CA GLY A 39 0.29 -6.39 -3.05
C GLY A 39 -0.55 -5.40 -2.24
N PHE A 40 -1.50 -5.88 -1.42
CA PHE A 40 -2.30 -5.04 -0.53
C PHE A 40 -1.45 -4.38 0.57
N ASN A 41 -0.51 -5.10 1.16
CA ASN A 41 0.40 -4.56 2.18
C ASN A 41 1.28 -3.45 1.59
N THR A 42 1.88 -3.71 0.43
CA THR A 42 2.71 -2.72 -0.29
C THR A 42 1.90 -1.48 -0.66
N TYR A 43 0.70 -1.67 -1.24
CA TYR A 43 -0.19 -0.56 -1.58
C TYR A 43 -0.58 0.25 -0.35
N ARG A 44 -0.89 -0.40 0.78
CA ARG A 44 -1.20 0.28 2.04
C ARG A 44 -0.02 1.11 2.53
N GLY A 45 1.21 0.60 2.41
CA GLY A 45 2.44 1.34 2.70
C GLY A 45 2.56 2.59 1.83
N TRP A 46 2.41 2.47 0.51
CA TRP A 46 2.45 3.61 -0.40
C TRP A 46 1.35 4.63 -0.13
N ALA A 47 0.13 4.19 0.15
CA ALA A 47 -0.98 5.08 0.49
C ALA A 47 -0.71 5.87 1.78
N LYS A 48 -0.15 5.22 2.81
CA LYS A 48 0.26 5.87 4.06
C LYS A 48 1.36 6.90 3.83
N ASN A 49 2.37 6.55 3.03
CA ASN A 49 3.46 7.47 2.69
C ASN A 49 2.97 8.67 1.88
N ALA A 50 2.09 8.45 0.90
CA ALA A 50 1.49 9.51 0.09
C ALA A 50 0.66 10.47 0.95
N ASN A 51 -0.15 9.95 1.88
CA ASN A 51 -0.94 10.77 2.80
C ASN A 51 -0.04 11.59 3.74
N THR A 52 1.01 10.97 4.30
CA THR A 52 1.97 11.66 5.18
C THR A 52 2.72 12.76 4.45
N SER A 53 3.19 12.51 3.22
CA SER A 53 3.76 13.53 2.35
C SER A 53 2.78 14.67 2.08
N GLY A 54 1.50 14.37 1.83
CA GLY A 54 0.45 15.38 1.66
C GLY A 54 0.28 16.27 2.90
N ARG A 55 0.29 15.67 4.10
CA ARG A 55 0.22 16.41 5.38
C ARG A 55 1.43 17.32 5.58
N VAL A 56 2.63 16.83 5.29
CA VAL A 56 3.86 17.64 5.34
C VAL A 56 3.78 18.82 4.38
N GLN A 57 3.40 18.60 3.11
CA GLN A 57 3.28 19.67 2.13
C GLN A 57 2.23 20.73 2.52
N ALA A 58 1.09 20.31 3.06
CA ALA A 58 0.07 21.23 3.55
C ALA A 58 0.57 22.09 4.73
N ASN A 59 1.28 21.50 5.70
CA ASN A 59 1.80 22.27 6.84
C ASN A 59 2.94 23.22 6.44
N LEU A 60 3.76 22.84 5.47
CA LEU A 60 4.75 23.75 4.90
C LEU A 60 4.09 24.93 4.16
N LEU A 61 2.97 24.69 3.48
CA LEU A 61 2.20 25.76 2.85
C LEU A 61 1.60 26.71 3.90
N GLU A 62 1.00 26.18 4.96
CA GLU A 62 0.49 26.97 6.08
C GLU A 62 1.60 27.77 6.76
N SER A 63 2.76 27.17 6.99
CA SER A 63 3.95 27.86 7.51
C SER A 63 4.35 29.03 6.60
N ARG A 64 4.37 28.81 5.28
CA ARG A 64 4.67 29.88 4.31
C ARG A 64 3.63 30.99 4.35
N LEU A 65 2.34 30.67 4.51
CA LEU A 65 1.26 31.66 4.63
C LEU A 65 1.37 32.46 5.94
N ALA A 66 1.64 31.80 7.06
CA ALA A 66 1.85 32.45 8.35
C ALA A 66 3.05 33.42 8.30
N ALA A 67 4.18 32.99 7.75
CA ALA A 67 5.34 33.86 7.57
C ALA A 67 5.01 35.07 6.66
N LYS A 68 4.30 34.84 5.55
CA LYS A 68 3.84 35.91 4.66
C LYS A 68 2.93 36.90 5.40
N ASN A 69 1.96 36.41 6.18
CA ASN A 69 1.04 37.25 6.94
C ASN A 69 1.78 38.07 8.00
N PHE A 70 2.77 37.48 8.68
CA PHE A 70 3.63 38.21 9.60
C PHE A 70 4.36 39.37 8.91
N PHE A 71 4.92 39.16 7.71
CA PHE A 71 5.55 40.25 6.95
C PHE A 71 4.58 41.37 6.55
N ILE A 72 3.28 41.08 6.41
CA ILE A 72 2.26 42.05 6.03
C ILE A 72 1.69 42.79 7.25
N ASN A 73 1.33 42.05 8.29
CA ASN A 73 0.57 42.58 9.44
C ASN A 73 1.43 42.80 10.69
N GLY A 74 2.58 42.14 10.80
CA GLY A 74 3.48 42.21 11.97
C GLY A 74 2.91 41.59 13.25
N GLU A 75 1.85 40.80 13.15
CA GLU A 75 1.13 40.32 14.33
C GLU A 75 1.76 39.07 14.96
N GLN A 76 1.78 39.02 16.30
CA GLN A 76 2.33 37.89 17.05
C GLN A 76 1.58 36.56 16.79
N LYS A 77 0.29 36.63 16.43
CA LYS A 77 -0.51 35.45 16.07
C LYS A 77 0.09 34.67 14.89
N ASP A 78 0.72 35.38 13.96
CA ASP A 78 1.30 34.77 12.76
C ASP A 78 2.61 34.03 13.09
N VAL A 79 3.36 34.51 14.09
CA VAL A 79 4.54 33.82 14.64
C VAL A 79 4.15 32.53 15.36
N LEU A 80 3.06 32.58 16.14
CA LEU A 80 2.53 31.39 16.81
C LEU A 80 2.04 30.34 15.79
N ALA A 81 1.29 30.77 14.78
CA ALA A 81 0.81 29.89 13.71
C ALA A 81 1.96 29.24 12.93
N PHE A 82 3.02 29.99 12.63
CA PHE A 82 4.23 29.45 12.01
C PHE A 82 4.88 28.36 12.87
N THR A 83 5.07 28.65 14.17
CA THR A 83 5.72 27.73 15.11
C THR A 83 4.93 26.43 15.24
N GLU A 84 3.60 26.53 15.36
CA GLU A 84 2.71 25.36 15.44
C GLU A 84 2.77 24.48 14.18
N CYS A 85 2.86 25.09 12.99
CA CYS A 85 2.96 24.34 11.74
C CYS A 85 4.31 23.63 11.60
N ILE A 86 5.40 24.24 12.04
CA ILE A 86 6.74 23.62 12.01
C ILE A 86 6.80 22.44 13.00
N ASP A 87 6.25 22.59 14.21
CA ASP A 87 6.19 21.50 15.19
C ASP A 87 5.36 20.32 14.65
N LYS A 88 4.19 20.58 14.05
CA LYS A 88 3.38 19.55 13.38
C LYS A 88 4.12 18.88 12.23
N THR A 89 4.86 19.65 11.45
CA THR A 89 5.66 19.11 10.35
C THR A 89 6.75 18.17 10.86
N SER A 90 7.42 18.53 11.95
CA SER A 90 8.41 17.66 12.62
C SER A 90 7.77 16.35 13.07
N GLN A 91 6.59 16.40 13.71
CA GLN A 91 5.88 15.20 14.14
C GLN A 91 5.50 14.27 12.98
N PHE A 92 5.11 14.83 11.82
CA PHE A 92 4.81 14.00 10.64
C PHE A 92 6.05 13.41 10.00
N LEU A 93 7.20 14.08 10.10
CA LEU A 93 8.47 13.53 9.66
C LEU A 93 8.93 12.39 10.58
N ASP A 94 8.77 12.53 11.89
CA ASP A 94 9.06 11.47 12.85
C ASP A 94 8.11 10.26 12.65
N GLU A 95 6.82 10.52 12.40
CA GLU A 95 5.85 9.49 12.05
C GLU A 95 6.23 8.79 10.73
N ALA A 96 6.71 9.54 9.74
CA ALA A 96 7.18 8.96 8.49
C ALA A 96 8.39 8.07 8.73
N GLU A 97 9.40 8.54 9.46
CA GLU A 97 10.65 7.82 9.71
C GLU A 97 10.42 6.49 10.46
N GLN A 98 9.52 6.48 11.45
CA GLN A 98 9.15 5.26 12.17
C GLN A 98 8.35 4.26 11.33
N ASN A 99 7.69 4.72 10.27
CA ASN A 99 6.83 3.90 9.41
C ASN A 99 7.45 3.59 8.05
N VAL A 100 8.67 4.06 7.80
CA VAL A 100 9.49 3.69 6.64
C VAL A 100 10.03 2.29 6.90
N ASP A 101 9.13 1.32 6.77
CA ASP A 101 9.46 -0.08 6.53
C ASP A 101 9.99 -0.12 5.09
N ILE A 102 11.27 0.21 4.90
CA ILE A 102 11.93 0.13 3.60
C ILE A 102 11.90 -1.36 3.25
N PRO A 103 11.13 -1.80 2.24
CA PRO A 103 11.43 -3.08 1.64
C PRO A 103 12.78 -2.83 0.96
N GLU A 104 13.86 -3.42 1.49
CA GLU A 104 15.13 -3.44 0.79
C GLU A 104 14.83 -3.82 -0.67
N ARG A 105 15.27 -2.96 -1.59
CA ARG A 105 15.12 -3.18 -3.02
C ARG A 105 15.79 -4.47 -3.45
#